data_AF-A0A0C3PPS1-F1
#
_entry.id   AF-A0A0C3PPS1-F1
#
_cell.length_a   1.000
_cell.length_b   1.000
_cell.length_c   1.000
_cell.angle_alpha   90.00
_cell.angle_beta   90.00
_cell.angle_gamma   90.00
#
_symmetry.space_group_name_H-M   'P 1'
#
loop_
_entity.id
_entity.type
_entity.pdbx_description
1 polymer ?
#
loop_
_entity_poly.entity_id
_entity_poly.type
_entity_poly.pdbx_seq_one_letter_code
_entity_poly.pdbx_strand_id
1 'polypeptide(L)'
;KAYEFYICEVSGDPYKWRLSDFFTELFNYCFPINFHLRQREKLQTCYQNSKTVKNYVYELNELWNMIGETDERAKVHKLWSGLRKELQRDLW
;
A
#
# COMPACT_ATOMS: atom_id res chain seq x y z
N LYS A 1 14.90 -12.24 -3.99
CA LYS A 1 13.77 -12.57 -3.09
C LYS A 1 12.70 -13.44 -3.74
N ALA A 2 11.79 -12.94 -4.57
CA ALA A 2 10.73 -13.78 -5.15
C ALA A 2 11.25 -14.97 -5.98
N TYR A 3 12.19 -14.69 -6.91
CA TYR A 3 12.85 -15.73 -7.71
C TYR A 3 13.62 -16.74 -6.84
N GLU A 4 14.31 -16.25 -5.83
CA GLU A 4 15.10 -17.05 -4.88
C GLU A 4 14.22 -17.97 -4.04
N PHE A 5 13.12 -17.47 -3.47
CA PHE A 5 12.11 -18.28 -2.78
C PHE A 5 11.58 -19.40 -3.68
N TYR A 6 11.24 -19.09 -4.93
CA TYR A 6 10.74 -20.09 -5.87
C TYR A 6 11.76 -21.21 -6.10
N ILE A 7 13.04 -20.86 -6.33
CA ILE A 7 14.08 -21.87 -6.57
C ILE A 7 14.37 -22.69 -5.31
N CYS A 8 14.51 -22.06 -4.14
CA CYS A 8 14.90 -22.76 -2.91
C CYS A 8 13.78 -23.57 -2.27
N GLU A 9 12.55 -23.06 -2.26
CA GLU A 9 11.45 -23.64 -1.47
C GLU A 9 10.39 -24.37 -2.33
N VAL A 10 10.16 -23.89 -3.56
CA VAL A 10 9.02 -24.32 -4.40
C VAL A 10 9.45 -25.30 -5.49
N SER A 11 10.61 -25.08 -6.12
CA SER A 11 11.02 -25.79 -7.34
C SER A 11 11.17 -27.31 -7.19
N GLY A 12 11.48 -27.80 -5.98
CA GLY A 12 11.68 -29.22 -5.72
C GLY A 12 10.40 -30.05 -5.79
N ASP A 13 9.25 -29.45 -5.51
CA ASP A 13 7.94 -30.06 -5.72
C ASP A 13 6.87 -28.95 -5.80
N PRO A 14 6.62 -28.37 -6.98
CA PRO A 14 5.67 -27.27 -7.14
C PRO A 14 4.21 -27.70 -6.94
N TYR A 15 3.88 -28.97 -7.20
CA TYR A 15 2.49 -29.45 -7.22
C TYR A 15 1.94 -29.73 -5.82
N LYS A 16 2.80 -29.84 -4.80
CA LYS A 16 2.36 -29.91 -3.40
C LYS A 16 1.76 -28.59 -2.89
N TRP A 17 2.08 -27.46 -3.52
CA TRP A 17 1.67 -26.15 -3.06
C TRP A 17 0.25 -25.83 -3.50
N ARG A 18 -0.62 -25.50 -2.54
CA ARG A 18 -1.86 -24.80 -2.87
C ARG A 18 -1.51 -23.38 -3.29
N LEU A 19 -2.27 -22.84 -4.25
CA LEU A 19 -2.02 -21.50 -4.78
C LEU A 19 -2.07 -20.42 -3.69
N SER A 20 -2.99 -20.55 -2.73
CA SER A 20 -3.08 -19.67 -1.55
C SER A 20 -1.79 -19.67 -0.75
N ASP A 21 -1.30 -20.87 -0.42
CA ASP A 21 -0.17 -21.08 0.49
C ASP A 21 1.12 -20.58 -0.18
N PHE A 22 1.26 -20.81 -1.49
CA PHE A 22 2.35 -20.27 -2.28
C PHE A 22 2.40 -18.73 -2.21
N PHE A 23 1.27 -18.04 -2.45
CA PHE A 23 1.26 -16.57 -2.42
C PHE A 23 1.48 -16.02 -1.02
N THR A 24 0.93 -16.66 0.01
CA THR A 24 1.16 -16.27 1.41
C THR A 24 2.64 -16.38 1.78
N GLU A 25 3.28 -17.51 1.50
CA GLU A 25 4.70 -17.71 1.82
C GLU A 25 5.62 -16.84 0.96
N LEU A 26 5.33 -16.69 -0.33
CA LEU A 26 6.05 -15.78 -1.21
C LEU A 26 6.01 -14.34 -0.67
N PHE A 27 4.83 -13.89 -0.24
CA PHE A 27 4.65 -12.57 0.35
C PHE A 27 5.46 -12.44 1.65
N ASN A 28 5.33 -13.40 2.56
CA ASN A 28 6.06 -13.41 3.84
C ASN A 28 7.59 -13.43 3.65
N TYR A 29 8.09 -14.08 2.60
CA TYR A 29 9.50 -14.09 2.27
C TYR A 29 9.98 -12.74 1.70
N CYS A 30 9.17 -12.13 0.83
CA CYS A 30 9.55 -10.90 0.15
C CYS A 30 9.44 -9.66 1.04
N PHE A 31 8.42 -9.63 1.90
CA PHE A 31 8.05 -8.45 2.68
C PHE A 31 8.22 -8.70 4.18
N PRO A 32 8.60 -7.66 4.96
CA PRO A 32 8.69 -7.81 6.40
C PRO A 32 7.32 -8.00 7.04
N ILE A 33 7.26 -8.64 8.21
CA ILE A 33 6.00 -8.91 8.92
C ILE A 33 5.18 -7.64 9.22
N ASN A 34 5.85 -6.50 9.37
CA ASN A 34 5.23 -5.19 9.61
C ASN A 34 4.97 -4.40 8.33
N PHE A 35 4.98 -5.03 7.15
CA PHE A 35 4.80 -4.33 5.87
C PHE A 35 3.51 -3.50 5.84
N HIS A 36 2.37 -4.12 6.16
CA HIS A 36 1.08 -3.41 6.19
C HIS A 36 1.07 -2.25 7.19
N LEU A 37 1.69 -2.43 8.36
CA LEU A 37 1.81 -1.37 9.36
C LEU A 37 2.60 -0.19 8.80
N ARG A 38 3.76 -0.45 8.18
CA ARG A 38 4.59 0.58 7.55
C ARG A 38 3.86 1.33 6.43
N GLN A 39 3.05 0.63 5.63
CA GLN A 39 2.25 1.31 4.60
C GLN A 39 1.15 2.18 5.22
N ARG A 40 0.52 1.75 6.31
CA ARG A 40 -0.43 2.58 7.07
C ARG A 40 0.24 3.81 7.67
N GLU A 41 1.43 3.68 8.24
CA GLU A 41 2.22 4.81 8.75
C GLU A 41 2.58 5.82 7.64
N LYS A 42 2.97 5.33 6.46
CA LYS A 42 3.19 6.18 5.28
C LYS A 42 1.93 6.90 4.87
N LEU A 43 0.78 6.22 4.86
CA LEU A 43 -0.50 6.85 4.56
C LEU A 43 -0.83 7.96 5.56
N GLN A 44 -0.64 7.72 6.86
CA GLN A 44 -0.90 8.73 7.89
C GLN A 44 -0.03 9.97 7.70
N THR A 45 1.24 9.78 7.35
CA THR A 45 2.21 10.87 7.13
C THR A 45 2.24 11.43 5.70
N CYS A 46 1.36 10.96 4.81
CA CYS A 46 1.26 11.45 3.44
C CYS A 46 0.44 12.75 3.38
N TYR A 47 1.08 13.83 2.94
CA TYR A 47 0.50 15.17 2.77
C TYR A 47 0.87 15.74 1.40
N GLN A 48 0.06 16.67 0.89
CA GLN A 48 0.33 17.33 -0.38
C GLN A 48 1.69 18.04 -0.38
N ASN A 49 2.02 18.77 0.69
CA ASN A 49 3.29 19.51 0.81
C ASN A 49 3.59 20.31 -0.47
N SER A 50 4.79 20.20 -1.05
CA SER A 50 5.18 20.84 -2.31
C SER A 50 4.62 20.17 -3.57
N LYS A 51 3.94 19.01 -3.47
CA LYS A 51 3.40 18.27 -4.62
C LYS A 51 2.19 18.98 -5.23
N THR A 52 1.97 18.74 -6.51
CA THR A 52 0.69 19.07 -7.16
C THR A 52 -0.42 18.19 -6.58
N VAL A 53 -1.67 18.65 -6.64
CA VAL A 53 -2.83 17.87 -6.19
C VAL A 53 -2.89 16.52 -6.92
N LYS A 54 -2.62 16.51 -8.24
CA LYS A 54 -2.59 15.28 -9.05
C LYS A 54 -1.56 14.27 -8.54
N ASN A 55 -0.33 14.70 -8.25
CA ASN A 55 0.71 13.80 -7.77
C ASN A 55 0.40 13.29 -6.35
N TYR A 56 -0.19 14.15 -5.51
CA TYR A 56 -0.64 13.75 -4.18
C TYR A 56 -1.74 12.69 -4.22
N VAL A 57 -2.76 12.89 -5.07
CA VAL A 57 -3.84 11.90 -5.28
C VAL A 57 -3.30 10.58 -5.84
N TYR A 58 -2.34 10.64 -6.76
CA TYR A 58 -1.70 9.44 -7.30
C TYR A 58 -1.01 8.62 -6.19
N GLU A 59 -0.23 9.28 -5.33
CA GLU A 59 0.45 8.62 -4.21
C GLU A 59 -0.53 8.04 -3.17
N LEU A 60 -1.63 8.75 -2.88
CA LEU A 60 -2.69 8.24 -2.01
C LEU A 60 -3.33 6.97 -2.60
N ASN A 61 -3.63 6.97 -3.90
CA ASN A 61 -4.21 5.80 -4.58
C ASN A 61 -3.28 4.59 -4.52
N GLU A 62 -1.98 4.78 -4.75
CA GLU A 62 -0.99 3.70 -4.61
C GLU A 62 -0.97 3.13 -3.18
N LEU A 63 -0.99 3.99 -2.16
CA LEU A 63 -1.02 3.57 -0.76
C LEU A 63 -2.33 2.84 -0.40
N TRP A 64 -3.48 3.35 -0.84
CA TRP A 64 -4.78 2.71 -0.61
C TRP A 64 -4.87 1.34 -1.27
N ASN A 65 -4.40 1.21 -2.52
CA ASN A 65 -4.35 -0.06 -3.23
C ASN A 65 -3.44 -1.06 -2.49
N MET A 66 -2.28 -0.60 -2.01
CA MET A 66 -1.32 -1.46 -1.32
C MET A 66 -1.83 -1.96 0.04
N ILE A 67 -2.62 -1.17 0.78
CA ILE A 67 -3.22 -1.59 2.06
C ILE A 67 -4.61 -2.22 1.92
N GLY A 68 -5.20 -2.18 0.73
CA GLY A 68 -6.56 -2.64 0.48
C GLY A 68 -7.63 -1.78 1.13
N GLU A 69 -7.43 -0.45 1.20
CA GLU A 69 -8.44 0.46 1.75
C GLU A 69 -9.64 0.56 0.81
N THR A 70 -10.84 0.32 1.33
CA THR A 70 -12.08 0.29 0.55
C THR A 70 -13.09 1.33 1.03
N ASP A 71 -12.92 1.89 2.23
CA ASP A 71 -13.84 2.92 2.74
C ASP A 71 -13.63 4.25 2.01
N GLU A 72 -14.55 4.60 1.13
CA GLU A 72 -14.54 5.87 0.40
C GLU A 72 -14.57 7.08 1.34
N ARG A 73 -15.26 7.01 2.48
CA ARG A 73 -15.32 8.14 3.43
C ARG A 73 -13.97 8.37 4.07
N ALA A 74 -13.28 7.31 4.48
CA ALA A 74 -11.92 7.39 4.98
C ALA A 74 -10.96 7.96 3.92
N LYS A 75 -11.10 7.55 2.65
CA LYS A 75 -10.29 8.09 1.54
C LYS A 75 -10.52 9.58 1.34
N VAL A 76 -11.77 10.03 1.29
CA VAL A 76 -12.14 11.44 1.15
C VAL A 76 -11.62 12.26 2.32
N HIS A 77 -11.82 11.77 3.56
CA HIS A 77 -11.31 12.45 4.75
C HIS A 77 -9.78 12.58 4.75
N LYS A 78 -9.06 11.51 4.37
CA LYS A 78 -7.59 11.55 4.28
C LYS A 78 -7.10 12.49 3.18
N LEU A 79 -7.75 12.47 2.01
CA LEU A 79 -7.45 13.40 0.92
C LEU A 79 -7.60 14.84 1.40
N TRP A 80 -8.78 15.18 1.93
CA TRP A 80 -9.11 16.52 2.38
C TRP A 80 -8.14 17.02 3.46
N SER A 81 -7.98 16.25 4.54
CA SER A 81 -7.13 16.62 5.68
C SER A 81 -5.64 16.76 5.31
N GLY A 82 -5.19 16.10 4.23
CA GLY A 82 -3.80 16.17 3.78
C GLY A 82 -3.50 17.22 2.70
N LEU A 83 -4.51 17.92 2.17
CA LEU A 83 -4.32 19.06 1.27
C LEU A 83 -3.68 20.26 1.97
N ARG A 84 -3.15 21.20 1.19
CA ARG A 84 -2.67 22.50 1.71
C ARG A 84 -3.83 23.28 2.33
N LYS A 85 -3.53 24.03 3.40
CA LYS A 85 -4.52 24.85 4.11
C LYS A 85 -5.20 25.89 3.23
N GLU A 86 -4.51 26.41 2.21
CA GLU A 86 -5.09 27.34 1.23
C GLU A 86 -6.26 26.68 0.49
N LEU A 87 -6.06 25.47 -0.04
CA LEU A 87 -7.09 24.69 -0.73
C LEU A 87 -8.21 24.22 0.21
N GLN A 88 -7.90 23.99 1.49
CA GLN A 88 -8.91 23.61 2.48
C GLN A 88 -9.85 24.77 2.84
N ARG A 89 -9.39 26.02 2.73
CA ARG A 89 -10.19 27.20 3.08
C ARG A 89 -11.14 27.63 1.97
N ASP A 90 -10.73 27.48 0.71
CA ASP A 90 -11.50 27.94 -0.45
C ASP A 90 -12.71 27.04 -0.80
N LEU A 91 -12.86 25.91 -0.12
CA LEU A 91 -13.91 24.91 -0.35
C LEU A 91 -14.93 24.85 0.81
N TRP A 92 -14.94 25.89 1.66
CA TRP A 92 -15.94 26.19 2.69
C TRP A 92 -16.74 27.44 2.31
#